data_AF-A0A660YSE6-F1
#
_entry.id   AF-A0A660YSE6-F1
#
_cell.length_a   1.000
_cell.length_b   1.000
_cell.length_c   1.000
_cell.angle_alpha   90.00
_cell.angle_beta   90.00
_cell.angle_gamma   90.00
#
_symmetry.space_group_name_H-M   'P 1'
#
loop_
_entity.id
_entity.type
_entity.pdbx_description
1 polymer ?
#
loop_
_entity_poly.entity_id
_entity_poly.type
_entity_poly.pdbx_seq_one_letter_code
_entity_poly.pdbx_strand_id
1 'polypeptide(L)'
;TSSPQKVGLGSKEGWIAYAREDHLFIKRFVYQPNANYPDFGCSVETYTNESMLEVETLGPLTELQPGAFVEHVEHWFLFKDVTVGEDEADIERAIRPKLKETEQLVK
;
A
#
# COMPACT_ATOMS: atom_id res chain seq x y z
N THR A 1 17.66 19.64 -1.15
CA THR A 1 16.69 19.82 -0.04
C THR A 1 16.15 18.46 0.32
N SER A 2 16.38 17.95 1.54
CA SER A 2 15.73 16.71 2.01
C SER A 2 14.52 17.07 2.89
N SER A 3 13.71 18.04 2.46
CA SER A 3 12.49 18.36 3.20
C SER A 3 11.54 17.17 3.11
N PRO A 4 10.99 16.68 4.23
CA PRO A 4 10.06 15.57 4.22
C PRO A 4 8.91 15.76 3.24
N GLN A 5 8.51 14.70 2.55
CA GLN A 5 7.41 14.69 1.59
C GLN A 5 6.41 13.58 1.95
N LYS A 6 5.13 13.83 1.69
CA LYS A 6 4.06 12.83 1.84
C LYS A 6 3.09 12.93 0.67
N VAL A 7 2.63 11.78 0.18
CA VAL A 7 1.62 11.67 -0.87
C VAL A 7 0.57 10.65 -0.46
N GLY A 8 -0.71 10.97 -0.71
CA GLY A 8 -1.83 10.09 -0.44
C GLY A 8 -2.62 9.77 -1.71
N LEU A 9 -3.13 8.54 -1.80
CA LEU A 9 -3.85 8.01 -2.96
C LEU A 9 -5.04 7.14 -2.53
N GLY A 10 -6.11 7.16 -3.32
CA GLY A 10 -7.19 6.18 -3.22
C GLY A 10 -6.87 4.92 -4.03
N SER A 11 -6.15 3.96 -3.44
CA SER A 11 -5.84 2.67 -4.07
C SER A 11 -7.05 1.74 -4.00
N LYS A 12 -7.86 1.73 -5.07
CA LYS A 12 -9.08 0.89 -5.19
C LYS A 12 -8.79 -0.59 -5.35
N GLU A 13 -7.62 -0.92 -5.86
CA GLU A 13 -7.15 -2.31 -6.03
C GLU A 13 -6.67 -2.93 -4.71
N GLY A 14 -6.63 -2.17 -3.61
CA GLY A 14 -6.35 -2.70 -2.27
C GLY A 14 -4.90 -3.14 -2.06
N TRP A 15 -3.95 -2.48 -2.70
CA TRP A 15 -2.52 -2.74 -2.48
C TRP A 15 -1.66 -1.49 -2.63
N ILE A 16 -0.46 -1.56 -2.04
CA ILE A 16 0.65 -0.62 -2.23
C ILE A 16 1.96 -1.41 -2.20
N ALA A 17 2.97 -0.96 -2.94
CA ALA A 17 4.26 -1.60 -3.00
C ALA A 17 5.40 -0.59 -2.82
N TYR A 18 6.49 -1.04 -2.21
CA TYR A 18 7.75 -0.32 -2.11
C TYR A 18 8.88 -1.19 -2.67
N ALA A 19 9.57 -0.67 -3.69
CA ALA A 19 10.73 -1.30 -4.28
C ALA A 19 12.01 -0.60 -3.80
N ARG A 20 12.99 -1.38 -3.36
CA ARG A 20 14.32 -0.89 -2.97
C ARG A 20 15.36 -1.90 -3.41
N GLU A 21 16.23 -1.49 -4.34
CA GLU A 21 17.24 -2.35 -4.96
C GLU A 21 16.60 -3.59 -5.61
N ASP A 22 16.88 -4.78 -5.08
CA ASP A 22 16.33 -6.07 -5.52
C ASP A 22 15.21 -6.58 -4.61
N HIS A 23 14.71 -5.76 -3.68
CA HIS A 23 13.63 -6.12 -2.78
C HIS A 23 12.33 -5.41 -3.15
N LEU A 24 11.24 -6.17 -3.14
CA LEU A 24 9.88 -5.66 -3.32
C LEU A 24 9.04 -6.02 -2.10
N PHE A 25 8.56 -5.00 -1.40
CA PHE A 25 7.63 -5.15 -0.30
C PHE A 25 6.22 -4.77 -0.76
N ILE A 26 5.25 -5.67 -0.60
CA ILE A 26 3.85 -5.47 -0.98
C ILE A 26 2.98 -5.58 0.27
N LYS A 27 2.11 -4.60 0.45
CA LYS A 27 0.98 -4.69 1.38
C LYS A 27 -0.32 -4.85 0.59
N ARG A 28 -1.19 -5.73 1.08
CA ARG A 28 -2.57 -5.87 0.61
C ARG A 28 -3.55 -5.59 1.74
N PHE A 29 -4.66 -4.96 1.40
CA PHE A 29 -5.75 -4.64 2.31
C PHE A 29 -7.07 -4.64 1.53
N VAL A 30 -8.20 -4.64 2.23
CA VAL A 30 -9.52 -4.58 1.59
C VAL A 30 -9.94 -3.11 1.45
N TYR A 31 -10.00 -2.62 0.21
CA TYR A 31 -10.63 -1.34 -0.08
C TYR A 31 -12.16 -1.47 -0.02
N GLN A 32 -12.83 -0.51 0.61
CA GLN A 32 -14.28 -0.47 0.78
C GLN A 32 -14.88 0.59 -0.17
N PRO A 33 -15.53 0.17 -1.28
CA PRO A 33 -16.09 1.12 -2.24
C PRO A 33 -17.12 2.05 -1.59
N ASN A 34 -17.05 3.34 -1.91
CA ASN A 34 -17.95 4.39 -1.44
C ASN A 34 -17.91 4.67 0.08
N ALA A 35 -16.96 4.09 0.82
CA ALA A 35 -16.75 4.45 2.21
C ALA A 35 -16.07 5.83 2.33
N ASN A 36 -16.24 6.49 3.47
CA ASN A 36 -15.56 7.75 3.75
C ASN A 36 -14.16 7.46 4.30
N TYR A 37 -13.13 7.78 3.54
CA TYR A 37 -11.73 7.63 3.94
C TYR A 37 -11.17 8.95 4.49
N PRO A 38 -10.19 8.89 5.40
CA PRO A 38 -9.50 10.09 5.88
C PRO A 38 -8.71 10.78 4.74
N ASP A 39 -8.10 11.93 5.06
CA ASP A 39 -7.12 12.60 4.21
C ASP A 39 -7.57 12.79 2.74
N PHE A 40 -8.77 13.35 2.56
CA PHE A 40 -9.38 13.58 1.24
C PHE A 40 -9.65 12.31 0.42
N GLY A 41 -9.90 11.18 1.08
CA GLY A 41 -10.28 9.94 0.43
C GLY A 41 -9.12 8.96 0.22
N CYS A 42 -8.02 9.13 0.94
CA CYS A 42 -6.83 8.28 0.80
C CYS A 42 -7.04 6.94 1.52
N SER A 43 -6.76 5.85 0.81
CA SER A 43 -6.67 4.51 1.39
C SER A 43 -5.23 4.05 1.56
N VAL A 44 -4.27 4.74 0.94
CA VAL A 44 -2.83 4.55 1.14
C VAL A 44 -2.12 5.88 1.17
N GLU A 45 -1.01 5.93 1.89
CA GLU A 45 -0.10 7.08 1.91
C GLU A 45 1.36 6.62 1.93
N THR A 46 2.24 7.45 1.39
CA THR A 46 3.69 7.26 1.45
C THR A 46 4.34 8.54 1.95
N TYR A 47 5.17 8.42 2.98
CA TYR A 47 6.03 9.49 3.51
C TYR A 47 7.50 9.17 3.25
N THR A 48 8.34 10.17 3.03
CA THR A 48 9.79 10.00 2.95
C THR A 48 10.56 11.21 3.48
N ASN A 49 11.72 10.94 4.07
CA ASN A 49 12.71 11.92 4.51
C ASN A 49 14.13 11.35 4.33
N GLU A 50 15.16 12.01 4.86
CA GLU A 50 16.55 11.54 4.77
C GLU A 50 16.85 10.21 5.47
N SER A 51 15.99 9.77 6.37
CA SER A 51 16.20 8.58 7.21
C SER A 51 15.40 7.37 6.77
N MET A 52 14.22 7.57 6.18
CA MET A 52 13.28 6.49 5.91
C MET A 52 12.24 6.78 4.82
N LEU A 53 11.49 5.74 4.47
CA LEU A 53 10.24 5.79 3.73
C LEU A 53 9.20 4.92 4.45
N GLU A 54 7.98 5.43 4.56
CA GLU A 54 6.83 4.73 5.14
C GLU A 54 5.82 4.39 4.04
N VAL A 55 5.19 3.20 4.16
CA VAL A 55 4.02 2.81 3.35
C VAL A 55 2.86 2.49 4.29
N GLU A 56 1.85 3.34 4.25
CA GLU A 56 0.71 3.35 5.15
C GLU A 56 -0.54 2.91 4.38
N THR A 57 -1.40 2.13 5.03
CA THR A 57 -2.75 1.85 4.54
C THR A 57 -3.75 2.32 5.59
N LEU A 58 -4.88 2.85 5.13
CA LEU A 58 -5.88 3.47 5.99
C LEU A 58 -7.20 2.73 5.84
N GLY A 59 -7.85 2.46 6.97
CA GLY A 59 -9.25 2.05 7.01
C GLY A 59 -10.19 3.26 6.85
N PRO A 60 -11.47 3.04 6.51
CA PRO A 60 -12.44 4.12 6.45
C PRO A 60 -12.74 4.69 7.84
N LEU A 61 -13.11 5.97 7.88
CA LEU A 61 -13.61 6.63 9.09
C LEU A 61 -14.89 5.92 9.55
N THR A 62 -14.85 5.39 10.77
CA THR A 62 -15.94 4.59 11.35
C THR A 62 -16.27 5.11 12.74
N GLU A 63 -17.54 5.42 12.99
CA GLU A 63 -18.03 5.75 14.34
C GLU A 63 -18.25 4.46 15.14
N LEU A 64 -17.67 4.40 16.35
CA LEU A 64 -17.75 3.23 17.22
C LEU A 64 -18.59 3.50 18.46
N GLN A 65 -19.53 2.60 18.74
CA GLN A 65 -20.28 2.59 20.00
C GLN A 65 -19.47 1.90 21.11
N PRO A 66 -19.79 2.13 22.40
CA PRO A 66 -19.13 1.43 23.49
C PRO A 66 -19.16 -0.10 23.33
N GLY A 67 -17.97 -0.73 23.40
CA GLY A 67 -17.80 -2.17 23.23
C GLY A 67 -17.70 -2.67 21.78
N ALA A 68 -17.87 -1.79 20.79
CA ALA A 68 -17.62 -2.12 19.39
C ALA A 68 -16.13 -2.00 19.03
N PHE A 69 -15.73 -2.62 17.92
CA PHE A 69 -14.38 -2.55 17.37
C PHE A 69 -14.41 -2.47 15.84
N VAL A 70 -13.32 -2.01 15.24
CA VAL A 70 -13.03 -2.14 13.81
C VAL A 70 -11.73 -2.91 13.62
N GLU A 71 -11.60 -3.58 12.48
CA GLU A 71 -10.38 -4.25 12.06
C GLU A 71 -9.96 -3.74 10.69
N HIS A 72 -8.68 -3.42 10.55
CA HIS A 72 -8.05 -3.10 9.28
C HIS A 72 -6.92 -4.09 9.06
N VAL A 73 -7.19 -5.13 8.29
CA VAL A 73 -6.26 -6.25 8.09
C VAL A 73 -5.34 -5.95 6.92
N GLU A 74 -4.04 -6.04 7.18
CA GLU A 74 -2.99 -5.98 6.16
C GLU A 74 -2.33 -7.35 5.99
N HIS A 75 -2.10 -7.77 4.75
CA HIS A 75 -1.26 -8.91 4.41
C HIS A 75 0.05 -8.42 3.81
N TRP A 76 1.17 -8.85 4.41
CA TRP A 76 2.50 -8.34 4.10
C TRP A 76 3.31 -9.40 3.39
N PHE A 77 3.93 -9.01 2.27
CA PHE A 77 4.76 -9.89 1.46
C PHE A 77 6.09 -9.20 1.16
N LEU A 78 7.19 -9.92 1.37
CA LEU A 78 8.53 -9.45 1.03
C LEU A 78 9.15 -10.41 0.03
N PHE A 79 9.54 -9.86 -1.12
CA PHE A 79 10.24 -10.58 -2.17
C PHE A 79 11.67 -10.06 -2.27
N LYS A 80 12.60 -10.98 -2.57
CA LYS A 80 13.96 -10.69 -3.02
C LYS A 80 14.10 -11.01 -4.49
N ASP A 81 15.20 -10.60 -5.11
CA ASP A 81 15.51 -10.83 -6.52
C ASP A 81 14.46 -10.22 -7.48
N VAL A 82 13.85 -9.08 -7.09
CA VAL A 82 12.89 -8.32 -7.89
C VAL A 82 13.40 -6.89 -8.09
N THR A 83 14.00 -6.63 -9.25
CA THR A 83 14.40 -5.28 -9.66
C THR A 83 13.26 -4.61 -10.43
N VAL A 84 12.87 -3.42 -10.00
CA VAL A 84 11.83 -2.59 -10.63
C VAL A 84 12.51 -1.44 -11.37
N GLY A 85 12.24 -1.31 -12.67
CA GLY A 85 12.74 -0.20 -13.49
C GLY A 85 11.99 1.11 -13.22
N GLU A 86 12.37 2.17 -13.94
CA GLU A 86 11.78 3.52 -13.74
C GLU A 86 10.56 3.80 -14.61
N ASP A 87 10.35 3.02 -15.69
CA ASP A 87 9.23 3.19 -16.60
C ASP A 87 8.07 2.23 -16.32
N GLU A 88 6.88 2.60 -16.79
CA GLU A 88 5.63 1.86 -16.57
C GLU A 88 5.73 0.39 -17.05
N ALA A 89 6.39 0.14 -18.18
CA ALA A 89 6.47 -1.20 -18.76
C ALA A 89 7.36 -2.12 -17.93
N ASP A 90 8.47 -1.60 -17.41
CA ASP A 90 9.36 -2.31 -16.50
C ASP A 90 8.71 -2.55 -15.14
N ILE A 91 8.02 -1.56 -14.59
CA ILE A 91 7.24 -1.67 -13.35
C ILE A 91 6.18 -2.76 -13.49
N GLU A 92 5.39 -2.72 -14.56
CA GLU A 92 4.35 -3.69 -14.81
C GLU A 92 4.93 -5.11 -14.95
N ARG A 93 6.00 -5.27 -15.72
CA ARG A 93 6.65 -6.57 -15.95
C ARG A 93 7.19 -7.17 -14.65
N ALA A 94 7.75 -6.36 -13.77
CA ALA A 94 8.32 -6.81 -12.50
C ALA A 94 7.23 -7.12 -11.45
N ILE A 95 6.23 -6.23 -11.30
CA ILE A 95 5.28 -6.27 -10.19
C ILE A 95 4.07 -7.16 -10.48
N ARG A 96 3.56 -7.18 -11.72
CA ARG A 96 2.32 -7.89 -12.06
C ARG A 96 2.34 -9.39 -11.69
N PRO A 97 3.43 -10.16 -11.90
CA PRO A 97 3.49 -11.55 -11.46
C PRO A 97 3.38 -11.69 -9.93
N LYS A 98 4.02 -10.79 -9.17
CA LYS A 98 3.99 -10.79 -7.70
C LYS A 98 2.64 -10.39 -7.14
N LEU A 99 1.94 -9.46 -7.81
CA LEU A 99 0.55 -9.16 -7.48
C LEU A 99 -0.35 -10.39 -7.65
N LYS A 100 -0.23 -11.13 -8.77
CA LYS A 100 -1.00 -12.37 -8.97
C LYS A 100 -0.67 -13.44 -7.92
N GLU A 101 0.60 -13.60 -7.59
CA GLU A 101 1.06 -14.54 -6.56
C GLU A 101 0.43 -14.22 -5.19
N THR A 102 0.53 -12.97 -4.75
CA THR A 102 -0.01 -12.52 -3.47
C THR A 102 -1.54 -12.53 -3.42
N GLU A 103 -2.23 -12.23 -4.52
CA GLU A 103 -3.69 -12.31 -4.60
C GLU A 103 -4.22 -13.71 -4.32
N GLN A 104 -3.50 -14.76 -4.75
CA GLN A 104 -3.88 -16.15 -4.50
C GLN A 104 -3.71 -16.57 -3.03
N LEU A 105 -2.84 -15.89 -2.28
CA LEU A 105 -2.52 -16.20 -0.89
C LEU A 105 -3.42 -15.48 0.11
N VAL A 106 -4.12 -14.43 -0.32
CA VAL A 106 -5.03 -13.62 0.52
C VAL A 106 -6.51 -14.04 0.32
N LYS A 107 -6.78 -15.02 -0.54
CA LYS A 107 -8.12 -15.59 -0.73
C LYS A 107 -8.56 -16.47 0.43
#